data_AF-A0A367LW53-F1
#
_entry.id   AF-A0A367LW53-F1
#
_cell.length_a   1.000
_cell.length_b   1.000
_cell.length_c   1.000
_cell.angle_alpha   90.00
_cell.angle_beta   90.00
_cell.angle_gamma   90.00
#
_symmetry.space_group_name_H-M   'P 1'
#
loop_
_entity.id
_entity.type
_entity.pdbx_description
1 polymer ?
#
loop_
_entity_poly.entity_id
_entity_poly.type
_entity_poly.pdbx_seq_one_letter_code
_entity_poly.pdbx_strand_id
1 'polypeptide(L)'
;DLARQLIHPHLGFVLFFCSAEYDLPALAEMLERYFGGIDLVGCTTAGEITPAGYGRGCVSAVGFDVRSFAISSALIDEMERFSLLDAQQMVETLVAGCRRGGLAPIKDHSLALPLL
;
A
#
# COMPACT_ATOMS: atom_id res chain seq x y z
N ASP A 1 3.15 -12.71 -13.04
CA ASP A 1 2.60 -13.65 -12.04
C ASP A 1 1.92 -13.01 -10.84
N LEU A 2 2.49 -11.96 -10.23
CA LEU A 2 1.91 -11.31 -9.04
C LEU A 2 0.42 -10.93 -9.20
N ALA A 3 0.08 -10.19 -10.26
CA ALA A 3 -1.30 -9.78 -10.53
C ALA A 3 -2.26 -10.97 -10.65
N ARG A 4 -1.84 -12.07 -11.29
CA ARG A 4 -2.67 -13.29 -11.39
C ARG A 4 -2.97 -13.94 -10.04
N GLN A 5 -2.09 -13.78 -9.06
CA GLN A 5 -2.28 -14.34 -7.71
C GLN A 5 -3.19 -13.47 -6.84
N LEU A 6 -3.24 -12.17 -7.10
CA LEU A 6 -3.99 -11.21 -6.28
C LEU A 6 -5.34 -10.83 -6.87
N ILE A 7 -5.49 -10.78 -8.19
CA ILE A 7 -6.72 -10.27 -8.81
C ILE A 7 -7.92 -11.18 -8.53
N HIS A 8 -8.91 -10.61 -7.85
CA HIS A 8 -10.26 -11.17 -7.66
C HIS A 8 -11.28 -10.02 -7.63
N PRO A 9 -12.60 -10.29 -7.73
CA PRO A 9 -13.64 -9.24 -7.88
C PRO A 9 -13.78 -8.24 -6.73
N HIS A 10 -13.08 -8.45 -5.63
CA HIS A 10 -13.17 -7.65 -4.41
C HIS A 10 -11.81 -7.10 -3.98
N LEU A 11 -10.76 -7.24 -4.81
CA LEU A 11 -9.46 -6.67 -4.52
C LEU A 11 -9.59 -5.14 -4.57
N GLY A 12 -9.31 -4.48 -3.46
CA GLY A 12 -9.48 -3.02 -3.32
C GLY A 12 -8.20 -2.23 -3.20
N PHE A 13 -7.14 -2.88 -2.72
CA PHE A 13 -5.87 -2.24 -2.46
C PHE A 13 -4.74 -3.26 -2.52
N VAL A 14 -3.57 -2.83 -3.00
CA VAL A 14 -2.36 -3.65 -3.02
C VAL A 14 -1.22 -2.89 -2.34
N LEU A 15 -0.64 -3.51 -1.31
CA LEU A 15 0.63 -3.11 -0.73
C LEU A 15 1.74 -3.98 -1.35
N PHE A 16 2.76 -3.37 -1.94
CA PHE A 16 3.89 -4.12 -2.49
C PHE A 16 5.24 -3.67 -1.93
N PHE A 17 6.19 -4.59 -1.94
CA PHE A 17 7.59 -4.38 -1.60
C PHE A 17 8.43 -4.94 -2.73
N CYS A 18 9.41 -4.16 -3.18
CA CYS A 18 10.28 -4.56 -4.29
C CYS A 18 11.74 -4.27 -3.97
N SER A 19 12.62 -5.01 -4.63
CA SER A 19 14.05 -4.72 -4.55
C SER A 19 14.37 -3.35 -5.17
N ALA A 20 15.29 -2.60 -4.57
CA ALA A 20 15.82 -1.37 -5.15
C ALA A 20 16.63 -1.59 -6.44
N GLU A 21 16.95 -2.84 -6.80
CA GLU A 21 17.67 -3.19 -8.03
C GLU A 21 16.77 -3.16 -9.29
N TYR A 22 15.45 -3.05 -9.13
CA TYR A 22 14.52 -2.94 -10.25
C TYR A 22 14.62 -1.58 -10.95
N ASP A 23 14.31 -1.57 -12.25
CA ASP A 23 13.91 -0.36 -12.96
C ASP A 23 12.54 0.09 -12.43
N LEU A 24 12.54 0.98 -11.42
CA LEU A 24 11.33 1.42 -10.72
C LEU A 24 10.31 2.11 -11.65
N PRO A 25 10.72 3.01 -12.57
CA PRO A 25 9.82 3.55 -13.58
C PRO A 25 9.14 2.46 -14.42
N ALA A 26 9.90 1.50 -14.93
CA ALA A 26 9.33 0.40 -15.72
C ALA A 26 8.42 -0.51 -14.88
N LEU A 27 8.79 -0.78 -13.62
CA LEU A 27 7.96 -1.54 -12.70
C LEU A 27 6.63 -0.83 -12.41
N ALA A 28 6.66 0.48 -12.16
CA ALA A 28 5.47 1.28 -11.93
C ALA A 28 4.52 1.23 -13.13
N GLU A 29 5.03 1.41 -14.36
CA GLU A 29 4.22 1.30 -15.58
C GLU A 29 3.57 -0.08 -15.71
N MET A 30 4.32 -1.15 -15.42
CA MET A 30 3.78 -2.51 -15.49
C MET A 30 2.73 -2.78 -14.41
N LEU A 31 2.93 -2.29 -13.18
CA LEU A 31 1.97 -2.42 -12.09
C LEU A 31 0.66 -1.71 -12.45
N GLU A 32 0.73 -0.48 -12.95
CA GLU A 32 -0.45 0.27 -13.39
C GLU A 32 -1.19 -0.43 -14.52
N ARG A 33 -0.44 -0.99 -15.48
CA ARG A 33 -1.06 -1.75 -16.59
C ARG A 33 -1.84 -2.98 -16.13
N TYR A 34 -1.39 -3.66 -15.07
CA TYR A 34 -2.02 -4.90 -14.61
C TYR A 34 -3.09 -4.70 -13.53
N PHE A 35 -2.91 -3.72 -12.64
CA PHE A 35 -3.81 -3.46 -11.51
C PHE A 35 -4.71 -2.24 -11.72
N GLY A 36 -4.55 -1.50 -12.82
CA GLY A 36 -5.23 -0.24 -13.08
C GLY A 36 -6.69 -0.23 -12.64
N GLY A 37 -7.04 0.76 -11.81
CA GLY A 37 -8.33 0.89 -11.14
C GLY A 37 -8.37 0.36 -9.69
N ILE A 38 -7.26 -0.20 -9.20
CA ILE A 38 -7.06 -0.60 -7.80
C ILE A 38 -6.00 0.32 -7.20
N ASP A 39 -6.17 0.77 -5.96
CA ASP A 39 -5.16 1.61 -5.31
C ASP A 39 -3.91 0.78 -4.98
N LEU A 40 -2.73 1.27 -5.41
CA LEU A 40 -1.44 0.64 -5.13
C LEU A 40 -0.54 1.56 -4.33
N VAL A 41 0.10 0.98 -3.31
CA VAL A 41 1.16 1.63 -2.54
C VAL A 41 2.31 0.66 -2.38
N GLY A 42 3.54 1.14 -2.45
CA GLY A 42 4.69 0.31 -2.15
C GLY A 42 5.93 1.10 -1.82
N CYS A 43 6.93 0.39 -1.32
CA CYS A 43 8.27 0.91 -1.09
C CYS A 43 9.33 -0.09 -1.55
N THR A 44 10.57 0.38 -1.62
CA THR A 44 11.71 -0.52 -1.82
C THR A 44 12.09 -1.20 -0.52
N THR A 45 12.66 -2.40 -0.60
CA THR A 45 13.22 -3.11 0.56
C THR A 45 14.66 -3.55 0.30
N ALA A 46 15.43 -3.72 1.38
CA ALA A 46 16.78 -4.28 1.34
C ALA A 46 16.80 -5.81 1.15
N GLY A 47 15.61 -6.43 1.26
CA GLY A 47 15.35 -7.82 0.90
C GLY A 47 13.91 -8.17 1.21
N GLU A 48 13.39 -9.20 0.55
CA GLU A 48 11.96 -9.48 0.55
C GLU A 48 11.66 -10.79 1.29
N ILE A 49 10.57 -10.82 2.05
CA ILE A 49 10.01 -12.08 2.51
C ILE A 49 9.11 -12.62 1.40
N THR A 50 9.42 -13.82 0.93
CA THR A 50 8.64 -14.54 -0.07
C THR A 50 8.07 -15.83 0.55
N PRO A 51 7.11 -16.51 -0.11
CA PRO A 51 6.69 -17.84 0.32
C PRO A 51 7.82 -18.88 0.42
N ALA A 52 8.96 -18.64 -0.26
CA ALA A 52 10.15 -19.49 -0.21
C ALA A 52 11.19 -19.05 0.85
N GLY A 53 10.91 -18.01 1.64
CA GLY A 53 11.83 -17.42 2.62
C GLY A 53 12.41 -16.08 2.15
N TYR A 54 13.58 -15.72 2.67
CA TYR A 54 14.24 -14.45 2.36
C TYR A 54 14.78 -14.45 0.92
N GLY A 55 14.24 -13.58 0.08
CA GLY A 55 14.64 -13.35 -1.30
C GLY A 55 15.47 -12.08 -1.46
N ARG A 56 16.16 -11.99 -2.60
CA ARG A 56 16.69 -10.74 -3.15
C ARG A 56 16.26 -10.61 -4.60
N GLY A 57 16.08 -9.38 -5.05
CA GLY A 57 15.73 -9.09 -6.44
C GLY A 57 14.30 -9.51 -6.77
N CYS A 58 13.39 -9.59 -5.79
CA CYS A 58 12.02 -10.00 -6.03
C CYS A 58 11.00 -8.91 -5.66
N VAL A 59 9.74 -9.18 -6.02
CA VAL A 59 8.59 -8.36 -5.66
C VAL A 59 7.60 -9.23 -4.90
N SER A 60 7.19 -8.75 -3.73
CA SER A 60 6.16 -9.37 -2.89
C SER A 60 5.04 -8.37 -2.70
N ALA A 61 3.80 -8.84 -2.65
CA ALA A 61 2.66 -7.96 -2.39
C ALA A 61 1.56 -8.66 -1.60
N VAL A 62 0.76 -7.83 -0.93
CA VAL A 62 -0.42 -8.23 -0.17
C VAL A 62 -1.62 -7.50 -0.76
N GLY A 63 -2.63 -8.27 -1.15
CA GLY A 63 -3.92 -7.75 -1.61
C GLY A 63 -4.92 -7.68 -0.46
N PHE A 64 -5.68 -6.59 -0.40
CA PHE A 64 -6.70 -6.36 0.62
C PHE A 64 -8.10 -6.36 -0.01
N ASP A 65 -8.98 -7.18 0.55
CA ASP A 65 -10.37 -7.32 0.11
C ASP A 65 -11.22 -6.16 0.68
N VAL A 66 -11.95 -5.45 -0.19
CA VAL A 66 -12.79 -4.31 0.19
C VAL A 66 -13.90 -4.65 1.18
N ARG A 67 -14.26 -5.93 1.31
CA ARG A 67 -15.28 -6.39 2.25
C ARG A 67 -14.73 -6.57 3.66
N SER A 68 -13.40 -6.58 3.81
CA SER A 68 -12.71 -6.83 5.09
C SER A 68 -11.82 -5.67 5.51
N PHE A 69 -11.35 -4.85 4.57
CA PHE A 69 -10.46 -3.73 4.84
C PHE A 69 -10.95 -2.44 4.20
N ALA A 70 -10.90 -1.36 4.98
CA ALA A 70 -11.07 0.01 4.50
C ALA A 70 -9.70 0.69 4.65
N ILE A 71 -9.09 1.05 3.52
CA ILE A 71 -7.73 1.56 3.48
C ILE A 71 -7.75 2.98 2.92
N SER A 72 -6.94 3.84 3.52
CA SER A 72 -6.63 5.17 3.03
C SER A 72 -5.13 5.36 3.13
N SER A 73 -4.52 5.98 2.12
CA SER A 73 -3.08 6.23 2.06
C SER A 73 -2.79 7.68 1.69
N ALA A 74 -1.62 8.17 2.07
CA ALA A 74 -1.13 9.49 1.71
C ALA A 74 0.39 9.43 1.51
N LEU A 75 0.90 10.21 0.56
CA LEU A 75 2.33 10.39 0.31
C LEU A 75 2.81 11.63 1.06
N ILE A 76 3.94 11.49 1.76
CA ILE A 76 4.69 12.61 2.33
C ILE A 76 5.95 12.78 1.48
N ASP A 77 5.97 13.80 0.64
CA ASP A 77 7.07 14.03 -0.30
C ASP A 77 8.21 14.85 0.34
N GLU A 78 7.86 15.95 1.02
CA GLU A 78 8.83 16.87 1.64
C GLU A 78 8.81 16.76 3.18
N MET A 79 9.37 15.67 3.72
CA MET A 79 9.36 15.41 5.17
C MET A 79 9.96 16.56 6.00
N GLU A 80 10.97 17.25 5.49
CA GLU A 80 11.61 18.40 6.18
C GLU A 80 10.67 19.57 6.43
N ARG A 81 9.61 19.71 5.60
CA ARG A 81 8.62 20.79 5.70
C ARG A 81 7.29 20.31 6.26
N PHE A 82 7.19 19.02 6.61
CA PHE A 82 5.98 18.42 7.12
C PHE A 82 5.77 18.81 8.59
N SER A 83 4.83 19.73 8.83
CA SER A 83 4.56 20.23 10.17
C SER A 83 3.63 19.31 10.96
N LEU A 84 3.54 19.54 12.27
CA LEU A 84 2.55 18.85 13.12
C LEU A 84 1.11 19.13 12.68
N LEU A 85 0.84 20.32 12.13
CA LEU A 85 -0.49 20.67 11.63
C LEU A 85 -0.83 19.85 10.38
N ASP A 86 0.13 19.70 9.45
CA ASP A 86 -0.02 18.87 8.25
C ASP A 86 -0.25 17.40 8.64
N ALA A 87 0.51 16.92 9.64
CA ALA A 87 0.34 15.57 10.19
C ALA A 87 -1.06 15.35 10.77
N GLN A 88 -1.57 16.28 11.56
CA GLN A 88 -2.91 16.17 12.14
C GLN A 88 -3.98 16.16 11.04
N GLN A 89 -3.91 17.08 10.09
CA GLN A 89 -4.85 17.16 8.97
C GLN A 89 -4.82 15.90 8.09
N MET A 90 -3.63 15.35 7.85
CA MET A 90 -3.46 14.12 7.12
C MET A 90 -4.09 12.95 7.86
N VAL A 91 -3.82 12.79 9.16
CA VAL A 91 -4.43 11.72 9.97
C VAL A 91 -5.95 11.84 9.99
N GLU A 92 -6.50 13.05 10.16
CA GLU A 92 -7.95 13.28 10.10
C GLU A 92 -8.54 12.87 8.75
N THR A 93 -7.85 13.19 7.65
CA THR A 93 -8.25 12.80 6.28
C THR A 93 -8.22 11.29 6.10
N LEU A 94 -7.15 10.61 6.52
CA LEU A 94 -7.00 9.16 6.43
C LEU A 94 -8.07 8.43 7.25
N VAL A 95 -8.30 8.88 8.49
CA VAL A 95 -9.34 8.33 9.37
C VAL A 95 -10.74 8.54 8.77
N ALA A 96 -11.01 9.71 8.20
CA ALA A 96 -12.27 9.97 7.49
C ALA A 96 -12.43 9.06 6.27
N GLY A 97 -11.34 8.76 5.56
CA GLY A 97 -11.29 7.78 4.48
C GLY A 97 -11.76 6.40 4.93
N CYS A 98 -11.12 5.85 5.96
CA CYS A 98 -11.49 4.52 6.47
C CYS A 98 -12.92 4.46 7.01
N ARG A 99 -13.41 5.54 7.64
CA ARG A 99 -14.79 5.62 8.13
C ARG A 99 -15.84 5.50 7.02
N ARG A 100 -15.56 6.01 5.82
CA ARG A 100 -16.47 5.88 4.67
C ARG A 100 -16.67 4.42 4.24
N GLY A 101 -15.69 3.55 4.47
CA GLY A 101 -15.79 2.12 4.19
C GLY A 101 -16.76 1.38 5.12
N GLY A 102 -17.02 1.91 6.33
CA GLY A 102 -18.07 1.41 7.23
C GLY A 102 -17.90 -0.01 7.77
N LEU A 103 -16.71 -0.60 7.67
CA LEU A 103 -16.48 -2.02 8.01
C LEU A 103 -16.34 -2.29 9.51
N ALA A 104 -15.74 -1.36 10.26
CA ALA A 104 -15.54 -1.48 11.71
C ALA A 104 -15.37 -0.09 12.35
N PRO A 105 -15.58 0.04 13.68
CA PRO A 105 -15.17 1.23 14.42
C PRO A 105 -13.66 1.44 14.30
N ILE A 106 -13.22 2.69 14.15
CA ILE A 106 -11.78 3.00 14.03
C ILE A 106 -11.01 2.58 15.29
N LYS A 107 -11.59 2.82 16.47
CA LYS A 107 -10.97 2.47 17.74
C LYS A 107 -10.80 0.95 17.83
N ASP A 108 -9.60 0.50 18.22
CA ASP A 108 -9.22 -0.90 18.43
C ASP A 108 -9.19 -1.79 17.17
N HIS A 109 -9.53 -1.27 15.98
CA HIS A 109 -9.57 -2.04 14.71
C HIS A 109 -8.82 -1.35 13.57
N SER A 110 -7.89 -0.46 13.90
CA SER A 110 -7.09 0.28 12.92
C SER A 110 -5.61 0.20 13.27
N LEU A 111 -4.78 0.13 12.23
CA LEU A 111 -3.34 0.22 12.32
C LEU A 111 -2.85 1.25 11.30
N ALA A 112 -1.72 1.88 11.57
CA ALA A 112 -1.01 2.73 10.62
C ALA A 112 0.29 2.03 10.23
N LEU A 113 0.59 2.03 8.93
CA LEU A 113 1.82 1.45 8.40
C LEU A 113 2.63 2.55 7.70
N PRO A 114 3.70 3.08 8.32
CA PRO A 114 4.62 3.97 7.63
C PRO A 114 5.48 3.17 6.65
N LEU A 115 5.69 3.73 5.46
CA LEU A 115 6.60 3.20 4.45
C LEU A 115 7.72 4.22 4.25
N LEU A 116 8.95 3.73 4.14
CA LEU A 116 10.18 4.52 4.01
C LEU A 116 10.91 4.14 2.71
#